data_AF-A0A8S9JPX9-F1
#
_entry.id   AF-A0A8S9JPX9-F1
#
_cell.length_a   1.000
_cell.length_b   1.000
_cell.length_c   1.000
_cell.angle_alpha   90.00
_cell.angle_beta   90.00
_cell.angle_gamma   90.00
#
_symmetry.space_group_name_H-M   'P 1'
#
loop_
_entity.id
_entity.type
_entity.pdbx_description
1 polymer ?
#
loop_
_entity_poly.entity_id
_entity_poly.type
_entity_poly.pdbx_seq_one_letter_code
_entity_poly.pdbx_strand_id
1 'polypeptide(L)'
;MLGQRTRVGEHEAMRKIKNEFMTHWDGLMSNSGDRILVLAATNRPFDLDEAIIRRIMVGLPSVESREKILKTLLSKEKTENLDFHELAQMTDGYSGSDLKNFCTTAAYRPVRELIKQECLKDQERKKRDEAEKSSEEGSEEKEEASEERVITLRALSMEDMRVAKSQVAASFAAEGAGMNELKQWNDLYGEGGSRKKEQLSYFL
;
A
#
# COMPACT_ATOMS: atom_id res chain seq x y z
N MET A 1 -12.35 -1.13 19.77
CA MET A 1 -12.79 -2.32 20.54
C MET A 1 -11.80 -2.71 21.63
N LEU A 2 -10.47 -2.68 21.40
CA LEU A 2 -9.46 -2.91 22.46
C LEU A 2 -8.87 -1.60 23.03
N GLY A 3 -9.66 -0.52 23.00
CA GLY A 3 -9.28 0.82 23.49
C GLY A 3 -9.01 0.83 24.99
N GLN A 4 -8.37 1.81 25.62
CA GLN A 4 -8.23 1.89 27.09
C GLN A 4 -9.59 1.83 27.82
N ARG A 5 -9.68 1.09 28.96
CA ARG A 5 -10.94 0.86 29.72
C ARG A 5 -11.61 2.14 30.27
N THR A 6 -10.85 3.21 30.44
CA THR A 6 -11.22 4.37 31.25
C THR A 6 -11.50 5.64 30.45
N ARG A 7 -11.73 5.55 29.13
CA ARG A 7 -12.16 6.74 28.37
C ARG A 7 -13.54 7.20 28.83
N VAL A 8 -13.56 8.29 29.61
CA VAL A 8 -14.77 8.99 30.03
C VAL A 8 -15.52 9.46 28.77
N GLY A 9 -16.71 8.91 28.54
CA GLY A 9 -17.51 9.15 27.33
C GLY A 9 -17.72 7.92 26.42
N GLU A 10 -17.14 6.75 26.73
CA GLU A 10 -17.43 5.52 25.97
C GLU A 10 -18.87 5.02 26.17
N HIS A 11 -19.54 4.77 25.04
CA HIS A 11 -20.87 4.21 24.97
C HIS A 11 -20.94 2.84 25.68
N GLU A 12 -21.96 2.63 26.50
CA GLU A 12 -22.11 1.44 27.35
C GLU A 12 -22.06 0.12 26.55
N ALA A 13 -22.59 0.12 25.32
CA ALA A 13 -22.53 -1.05 24.45
C ALA A 13 -21.09 -1.42 24.06
N MET A 14 -20.21 -0.44 23.82
CA MET A 14 -18.80 -0.69 23.50
C MET A 14 -18.06 -1.30 24.69
N ARG A 15 -18.36 -0.84 25.91
CA ARG A 15 -17.80 -1.41 27.15
C ARG A 15 -18.25 -2.86 27.37
N LYS A 16 -19.53 -3.16 27.14
CA LYS A 16 -20.04 -4.55 27.21
C LYS A 16 -19.33 -5.47 26.22
N ILE A 17 -19.22 -5.05 24.95
CA ILE A 17 -18.51 -5.83 23.92
C ILE A 17 -17.05 -6.06 24.29
N LYS A 18 -16.37 -5.04 24.85
CA LYS A 18 -14.99 -5.18 25.29
C LYS A 18 -14.85 -6.18 26.44
N ASN A 19 -15.75 -6.14 27.42
CA ASN A 19 -15.71 -7.08 28.54
C ASN A 19 -15.95 -8.51 28.06
N GLU A 20 -16.94 -8.75 27.20
CA GLU A 20 -17.19 -10.07 26.60
C GLU A 20 -15.95 -10.58 25.85
N PHE A 21 -15.30 -9.73 25.05
CA PHE A 21 -14.07 -10.09 24.36
C PHE A 21 -12.96 -10.51 25.32
N MET A 22 -12.78 -9.79 26.44
CA MET A 22 -11.75 -10.12 27.44
C MET A 22 -12.06 -11.40 28.19
N THR A 23 -13.33 -11.68 28.50
CA THR A 23 -13.77 -12.95 29.10
C THR A 23 -13.48 -14.12 28.17
N HIS A 24 -13.79 -13.97 26.87
CA HIS A 24 -13.47 -14.99 25.89
C HIS A 24 -11.96 -15.17 25.73
N TRP A 25 -11.20 -14.07 25.70
CA TRP A 25 -9.74 -14.09 25.61
C TRP A 25 -9.08 -14.86 26.75
N ASP A 26 -9.56 -14.68 27.99
CA ASP A 26 -9.10 -15.45 29.16
C ASP A 26 -9.47 -16.94 29.05
N GLY A 27 -10.68 -17.23 28.55
CA GLY A 27 -11.12 -18.60 28.26
C GLY A 27 -10.23 -19.34 27.25
N LEU A 28 -9.64 -18.64 26.27
CA LEU A 28 -8.72 -19.25 25.28
C LEU A 28 -7.42 -19.77 25.92
N MET A 29 -7.02 -19.24 27.07
CA MET A 29 -5.79 -19.64 27.78
C MET A 29 -6.02 -20.84 28.73
N SER A 30 -7.27 -21.26 28.93
CA SER A 30 -7.65 -22.25 29.95
C SER A 30 -7.42 -23.72 29.55
N ASN A 31 -7.37 -24.03 28.25
CA ASN A 31 -7.17 -25.38 27.72
C ASN A 31 -5.77 -25.57 27.14
N SER A 32 -4.94 -26.38 27.79
CA SER A 32 -3.57 -26.69 27.38
C SER A 32 -3.44 -27.41 26.02
N GLY A 33 -4.55 -27.89 25.46
CA GLY A 33 -4.62 -28.60 24.17
C GLY A 33 -4.82 -27.70 22.95
N ASP A 34 -5.35 -26.49 23.15
CA ASP A 34 -5.70 -25.57 22.06
C ASP A 34 -4.55 -24.59 21.82
N ARG A 35 -3.96 -24.60 20.61
CA ARG A 35 -2.92 -23.64 20.20
C ARG A 35 -3.54 -22.56 19.32
N ILE A 36 -4.05 -21.51 19.95
CA ILE A 36 -4.71 -20.41 19.26
C ILE A 36 -3.73 -19.23 19.14
N LEU A 37 -3.50 -18.75 17.91
CA LEU A 37 -2.71 -17.56 17.62
C LEU A 37 -3.63 -16.43 17.16
N VAL A 38 -3.67 -15.33 17.92
CA VAL A 38 -4.41 -14.13 17.52
C VAL A 38 -3.43 -13.08 17.02
N LEU A 39 -3.64 -12.62 15.78
CA LEU A 39 -2.90 -11.54 15.16
C LEU A 39 -3.78 -10.30 15.07
N ALA A 40 -3.27 -9.16 15.52
CA ALA A 40 -3.94 -7.87 15.44
C ALA A 40 -2.98 -6.82 14.87
N ALA A 41 -3.52 -5.87 14.09
CA ALA A 41 -2.79 -4.75 13.53
C ALA A 41 -3.48 -3.45 13.93
N THR A 42 -2.70 -2.43 14.32
CA THR A 42 -3.22 -1.10 14.65
C THR A 42 -2.23 -0.02 14.24
N ASN A 43 -2.75 1.11 13.78
CA ASN A 43 -1.97 2.34 13.55
C ASN A 43 -2.06 3.31 14.74
N ARG A 44 -2.77 2.93 15.81
CA ARG A 44 -2.95 3.72 17.04
C ARG A 44 -2.57 2.88 18.26
N PRO A 45 -1.26 2.68 18.49
CA PRO A 45 -0.79 1.82 19.57
C PRO A 45 -1.10 2.37 20.98
N PHE A 46 -1.23 3.69 21.11
CA PHE A 46 -1.57 4.37 22.37
C PHE A 46 -2.99 4.11 22.85
N ASP A 47 -3.91 3.83 21.92
CA ASP A 47 -5.29 3.55 22.26
C ASP A 47 -5.44 2.15 22.87
N LEU A 48 -4.45 1.25 22.71
CA LEU A 48 -4.57 -0.15 23.15
C LEU A 48 -4.44 -0.33 24.67
N ASP A 49 -5.28 -1.22 25.21
CA ASP A 49 -5.24 -1.68 26.59
C ASP A 49 -3.89 -2.33 26.96
N GLU A 50 -3.36 -2.00 28.14
CA GLU A 50 -2.07 -2.50 28.65
C GLU A 50 -2.02 -4.03 28.78
N ALA A 51 -3.17 -4.71 28.87
CA ALA A 51 -3.25 -6.17 28.94
C ALA A 51 -2.70 -6.91 27.69
N ILE A 52 -2.45 -6.20 26.59
CA ILE A 52 -1.86 -6.77 25.37
C ILE A 52 -0.33 -6.71 25.46
N ILE A 53 0.29 -7.82 25.87
CA ILE A 53 1.70 -7.90 26.29
C ILE A 53 2.70 -7.96 25.13
N ARG A 54 2.36 -8.65 24.03
CA ARG A 54 3.28 -8.80 22.88
C ARG A 54 2.91 -7.83 21.78
N ARG A 55 3.78 -6.84 21.55
CA ARG A 55 3.60 -5.81 20.53
C ARG A 55 4.88 -5.72 19.71
N ILE A 56 4.75 -5.76 18.39
CA ILE A 56 5.86 -5.63 17.45
C ILE A 56 5.61 -4.37 16.63
N MET A 57 6.53 -3.41 16.70
CA MET A 57 6.47 -2.24 15.84
C MET A 57 6.98 -2.61 14.45
N VAL A 58 6.14 -2.37 13.43
CA VAL A 58 6.55 -2.48 12.04
C VAL A 58 6.95 -1.08 11.56
N GLY A 59 8.25 -0.88 11.37
CA GLY A 59 8.81 0.37 10.86
C GLY A 59 8.69 0.53 9.35
N LEU A 60 9.18 1.66 8.85
CA LEU A 60 9.36 1.87 7.41
C LEU A 60 10.38 0.87 6.84
N PRO A 61 10.19 0.41 5.59
CA PRO A 61 11.07 -0.59 4.98
C PRO A 61 12.49 -0.04 4.76
N SER A 62 13.50 -0.86 5.04
CA SER A 62 14.91 -0.60 4.69
C SER A 62 15.12 -0.62 3.18
N VAL A 63 16.26 -0.09 2.70
CA VAL A 63 16.63 -0.09 1.27
C VAL A 63 16.50 -1.49 0.65
N GLU A 64 17.08 -2.52 1.29
CA GLU A 64 16.99 -3.91 0.83
C GLU A 64 15.56 -4.44 0.80
N SER A 65 14.74 -4.05 1.79
CA SER A 65 13.33 -4.44 1.85
C SER A 65 12.53 -3.76 0.75
N ARG A 66 12.80 -2.47 0.48
CA ARG A 66 12.18 -1.73 -0.62
C ARG A 66 12.54 -2.35 -1.97
N GLU A 67 13.79 -2.76 -2.17
CA GLU A 67 14.22 -3.46 -3.38
C GLU A 67 13.42 -4.76 -3.59
N LYS A 68 13.26 -5.58 -2.54
CA LYS A 68 12.45 -6.80 -2.59
C LYS A 68 10.97 -6.51 -2.88
N ILE A 69 10.42 -5.46 -2.27
CA ILE A 69 9.03 -5.03 -2.51
C ILE A 69 8.86 -4.59 -3.96
N LEU A 70 9.75 -3.75 -4.49
CA LEU A 70 9.72 -3.28 -5.88
C LEU A 70 9.84 -4.45 -6.86
N LYS A 71 10.76 -5.39 -6.64
CA LYS A 71 10.89 -6.63 -7.43
C LYS A 71 9.61 -7.45 -7.42
N THR A 72 8.96 -7.57 -6.25
CA THR A 72 7.70 -8.31 -6.11
C THR A 72 6.56 -7.61 -6.84
N LEU A 73 6.44 -6.29 -6.70
CA LEU A 73 5.39 -5.49 -7.33
C LEU A 73 5.51 -5.49 -8.86
N LEU A 74 6.74 -5.43 -9.39
CA LEU A 74 7.01 -5.37 -10.82
C LEU A 74 7.25 -6.75 -11.45
N SER A 75 7.13 -7.85 -10.68
CA SER A 75 7.37 -9.22 -11.16
C SER A 75 6.46 -9.64 -12.31
N LYS A 76 5.27 -9.04 -12.42
CA LYS A 76 4.28 -9.33 -13.46
C LYS A 76 4.34 -8.36 -14.64
N GLU A 77 5.14 -7.30 -14.53
CA GLU A 77 5.21 -6.24 -15.53
C GLU A 77 6.39 -6.46 -16.48
N LYS A 78 6.23 -6.00 -17.72
CA LYS A 78 7.34 -5.98 -18.69
C LYS A 78 8.26 -4.81 -18.34
N THR A 79 9.47 -5.11 -17.90
CA THR A 79 10.46 -4.11 -17.47
C THR A 79 11.70 -4.20 -18.35
N GLU A 80 12.24 -3.05 -18.75
CA GLU A 80 13.49 -2.95 -19.50
C GLU A 80 14.52 -2.17 -18.69
N ASN A 81 15.64 -2.82 -18.36
CA ASN A 81 16.81 -2.21 -17.72
C ASN A 81 16.48 -1.38 -16.46
N LEU A 82 15.61 -1.91 -15.58
CA LEU A 82 15.34 -1.27 -14.28
C LEU A 82 16.41 -1.64 -13.26
N ASP A 83 17.07 -0.62 -12.70
CA ASP A 83 17.93 -0.79 -11.54
C ASP A 83 17.10 -0.66 -10.25
N PHE A 84 16.74 -1.80 -9.67
CA PHE A 84 15.98 -1.85 -8.42
C PHE A 84 16.72 -1.25 -7.23
N HIS A 85 18.05 -1.25 -7.25
CA HIS A 85 18.85 -0.68 -6.18
C HIS A 85 18.79 0.85 -6.22
N GLU A 86 18.95 1.46 -7.40
CA GLU A 86 18.75 2.90 -7.60
C GLU A 86 17.33 3.32 -7.18
N LEU A 87 16.31 2.56 -7.59
CA LEU A 87 14.92 2.84 -7.22
C LEU A 87 14.67 2.76 -5.71
N ALA A 88 15.28 1.79 -5.02
CA ALA A 88 15.17 1.64 -3.58
C ALA A 88 15.85 2.80 -2.81
N GLN A 89 16.93 3.37 -3.36
CA GLN A 89 17.56 4.57 -2.80
C GLN A 89 16.71 5.82 -3.04
N MET A 90 16.17 5.99 -4.25
CA MET A 90 15.34 7.15 -4.60
C MET A 90 14.00 7.21 -3.83
N THR A 91 13.49 6.07 -3.37
CA THR A 91 12.20 5.95 -2.66
C THR A 91 12.38 5.90 -1.14
N ASP A 92 13.37 6.62 -0.61
CA ASP A 92 13.57 6.66 0.83
C ASP A 92 12.40 7.30 1.58
N GLY A 93 12.04 6.70 2.72
CA GLY A 93 10.87 7.08 3.51
C GLY A 93 9.52 6.56 2.98
N TYR A 94 9.49 5.82 1.86
CA TYR A 94 8.23 5.34 1.29
C TYR A 94 7.70 4.16 2.10
N SER A 95 6.40 4.18 2.39
CA SER A 95 5.68 3.02 2.90
C SER A 95 5.41 1.99 1.79
N GLY A 96 4.99 0.78 2.14
CA GLY A 96 4.60 -0.23 1.15
C GLY A 96 3.48 0.23 0.22
N SER A 97 2.53 1.04 0.72
CA SER A 97 1.49 1.65 -0.10
C SER A 97 2.03 2.73 -1.04
N ASP A 98 3.00 3.53 -0.59
CA ASP A 98 3.62 4.55 -1.44
C ASP A 98 4.41 3.90 -2.58
N LEU A 99 5.14 2.82 -2.31
CA LEU A 99 5.85 2.04 -3.33
C LEU A 99 4.88 1.43 -4.36
N LYS A 100 3.75 0.91 -3.89
CA LYS A 100 2.70 0.41 -4.80
C LYS A 100 2.15 1.51 -5.68
N ASN A 101 1.83 2.67 -5.09
CA ASN A 101 1.32 3.81 -5.83
C ASN A 101 2.35 4.31 -6.85
N PHE A 102 3.61 4.43 -6.44
CA PHE A 102 4.75 4.77 -7.29
C PHE A 102 4.86 3.85 -8.53
N CYS A 103 4.88 2.53 -8.33
CA CYS A 103 4.90 1.58 -9.45
C CYS A 103 3.66 1.69 -10.34
N THR A 104 2.49 1.92 -9.73
CA THR A 104 1.22 2.07 -10.45
C THR A 104 1.24 3.31 -11.34
N THR A 105 1.66 4.46 -10.81
CA THR A 105 1.81 5.72 -11.56
C THR A 105 2.80 5.56 -12.72
N ALA A 106 3.90 4.83 -12.52
CA ALA A 106 4.85 4.54 -13.58
C ALA A 106 4.24 3.66 -14.68
N ALA A 107 3.52 2.59 -14.31
CA ALA A 107 2.85 1.69 -15.25
C ALA A 107 1.72 2.36 -16.06
N TYR A 108 1.05 3.37 -15.50
CA TYR A 108 0.04 4.14 -16.22
C TYR A 108 0.60 5.00 -17.35
N ARG A 109 1.90 5.32 -17.35
CA ARG A 109 2.48 6.21 -18.38
C ARG A 109 2.47 5.57 -19.77
N PRO A 110 2.98 4.34 -19.99
CA PRO A 110 2.82 3.61 -21.25
C PRO A 110 1.35 3.54 -21.73
N VAL A 111 0.41 3.34 -20.80
CA VAL A 111 -1.02 3.29 -21.12
C VAL A 111 -1.54 4.64 -21.63
N ARG A 112 -1.16 5.75 -20.98
CA ARG A 112 -1.54 7.11 -21.42
C ARG A 112 -0.95 7.44 -22.79
N GLU A 113 0.26 7.00 -23.09
CA GLU A 113 0.91 7.19 -24.38
C GLU A 113 0.18 6.43 -25.49
N LEU A 114 -0.20 5.18 -25.24
CA LEU A 114 -0.98 4.37 -26.18
C LEU A 114 -2.34 5.02 -26.49
N ILE A 115 -3.09 5.42 -25.46
CA ILE A 115 -4.40 6.08 -25.63
C ILE A 115 -4.23 7.35 -26.48
N LYS A 116 -3.19 8.14 -26.22
CA LYS A 116 -2.90 9.35 -26.98
C LYS A 116 -2.59 9.03 -28.45
N GLN A 117 -1.83 7.97 -28.73
CA GLN A 117 -1.54 7.55 -30.10
C GLN A 117 -2.78 7.09 -30.85
N GLU A 118 -3.65 6.31 -30.22
CA GLU A 118 -4.91 5.88 -30.84
C GLU A 118 -5.83 7.08 -31.13
N CYS A 119 -5.98 8.01 -30.18
CA CYS A 119 -6.74 9.24 -30.43
C CYS A 119 -6.19 10.07 -31.60
N LEU A 120 -4.86 10.15 -31.77
CA LEU A 120 -4.24 10.86 -32.89
C LEU A 120 -4.51 10.14 -34.22
N LYS A 121 -4.41 8.81 -34.27
CA LYS A 121 -4.74 8.00 -35.46
C LYS A 121 -6.21 8.17 -35.86
N ASP A 122 -7.12 8.19 -34.89
CA ASP A 122 -8.55 8.41 -35.15
C ASP A 122 -8.82 9.80 -35.71
N GLN A 123 -8.10 10.83 -35.22
CA GLN A 123 -8.18 12.18 -35.78
C GLN A 123 -7.63 12.25 -37.20
N GLU A 124 -6.53 11.56 -37.49
CA GLU A 124 -5.96 11.50 -38.85
C GLU A 124 -6.89 10.76 -39.83
N ARG A 125 -7.51 9.65 -39.39
CA ARG A 125 -8.52 8.94 -40.19
C ARG A 125 -9.69 9.84 -40.53
N LYS A 126 -10.27 10.52 -39.52
CA LYS A 126 -11.37 11.48 -39.73
C LYS A 126 -11.01 12.59 -40.72
N LYS A 127 -9.79 13.14 -40.62
CA LYS A 127 -9.31 14.17 -41.57
C LYS A 127 -9.13 13.62 -42.99
N ARG A 128 -8.72 12.36 -43.16
CA ARG A 128 -8.63 11.70 -44.47
C ARG A 128 -10.01 11.43 -45.05
N ASP A 129 -10.94 10.93 -44.24
CA ASP A 129 -12.32 10.66 -44.65
C ASP A 129 -13.07 11.96 -45.02
N GLU A 130 -12.79 13.07 -44.31
CA GLU A 130 -13.30 14.42 -44.64
C GLU A 130 -12.70 14.98 -45.94
N ALA A 131 -11.42 14.69 -46.21
CA ALA A 131 -10.76 15.08 -47.45
C ALA A 131 -11.26 14.25 -48.66
N GLU A 132 -11.43 12.94 -48.50
CA GLU A 132 -11.95 12.05 -49.55
C GLU A 132 -13.42 12.33 -49.88
N LYS A 133 -14.25 12.68 -48.89
CA LYS A 133 -15.64 13.14 -49.11
C LYS A 133 -15.75 14.47 -49.86
N SER A 134 -14.66 15.24 -49.95
CA SER A 134 -14.63 16.48 -50.72
C SER A 134 -14.25 16.28 -52.19
N SER A 135 -13.82 15.07 -52.59
CA SER A 135 -13.31 14.79 -53.94
C SER A 135 -14.08 13.76 -54.77
N GLU A 136 -14.95 12.89 -54.22
CA GLU A 136 -15.74 11.95 -55.06
C GLU A 136 -17.03 11.45 -54.37
N GLU A 137 -18.17 11.58 -55.05
CA GLU A 137 -19.42 10.87 -54.75
C GLU A 137 -19.25 9.40 -55.18
N GLY A 138 -19.13 8.48 -54.23
CA GLY A 138 -19.06 7.04 -54.52
C GLY A 138 -19.00 6.19 -53.26
N SER A 139 -20.08 5.44 -53.02
CA SER A 139 -20.27 4.51 -51.90
C SER A 139 -19.25 3.38 -51.86
N GLU A 140 -18.74 3.05 -50.67
CA GLU A 140 -18.41 1.67 -50.30
C GLU A 140 -18.38 1.54 -48.75
N GLU A 141 -19.31 0.75 -48.21
CA GLU A 141 -19.34 0.35 -46.81
C GLU A 141 -18.14 -0.58 -46.54
N LYS A 142 -17.16 -0.11 -45.79
CA LYS A 142 -16.10 -0.99 -45.26
C LYS A 142 -16.59 -1.64 -43.96
N GLU A 143 -16.84 -2.93 -44.03
CA GLU A 143 -17.01 -3.82 -42.88
C GLU A 143 -15.84 -3.64 -41.90
N GLU A 144 -16.11 -3.11 -40.71
CA GLU A 144 -15.16 -3.14 -39.59
C GLU A 144 -15.10 -4.58 -39.06
N ALA A 145 -14.14 -5.36 -39.59
CA ALA A 145 -13.71 -6.57 -38.94
C ALA A 145 -13.19 -6.20 -37.54
N SER A 146 -13.91 -6.62 -36.50
CA SER A 146 -13.47 -6.55 -35.11
C SER A 146 -12.34 -7.56 -34.89
N GLU A 147 -11.16 -7.27 -35.43
CA GLU A 147 -9.93 -7.94 -35.03
C GLU A 147 -9.71 -7.63 -33.54
N GLU A 148 -9.58 -8.67 -32.70
CA GLU A 148 -9.11 -8.52 -31.33
C GLU A 148 -7.76 -7.81 -31.35
N ARG A 149 -7.78 -6.48 -31.18
CA ARG A 149 -6.57 -5.67 -31.16
C ARG A 149 -5.76 -6.08 -29.94
N VAL A 150 -4.71 -6.86 -30.17
CA VAL A 150 -3.74 -7.19 -29.13
C VAL A 150 -3.03 -5.88 -28.74
N ILE A 151 -3.44 -5.30 -27.61
CA ILE A 151 -2.84 -4.09 -27.07
C ILE A 151 -1.41 -4.42 -26.64
N THR A 152 -0.42 -3.95 -27.40
CA THR A 152 1.00 -4.08 -27.06
C THR A 152 1.47 -2.81 -26.36
N LEU A 153 1.62 -2.90 -25.04
CA LEU A 153 2.24 -1.81 -24.25
C LEU A 153 3.76 -1.91 -24.34
N ARG A 154 4.43 -0.76 -24.43
CA ARG A 154 5.89 -0.70 -24.29
C ARG A 154 6.31 -1.10 -22.88
N ALA A 155 7.53 -1.62 -22.76
CA ALA A 155 8.11 -1.95 -21.46
C ALA A 155 8.32 -0.71 -20.59
N LEU A 156 8.33 -0.93 -19.27
CA LEU A 156 8.59 0.10 -18.28
C LEU A 156 10.09 0.42 -18.22
N SER A 157 10.42 1.70 -18.31
CA SER A 157 11.79 2.22 -18.32
C SER A 157 12.13 2.99 -17.05
N MET A 158 13.42 3.22 -16.80
CA MET A 158 13.86 4.06 -15.68
C MET A 158 13.33 5.51 -15.76
N GLU A 159 13.07 6.02 -16.96
CA GLU A 159 12.51 7.37 -17.13
C GLU A 159 11.07 7.47 -16.62
N ASP A 160 10.28 6.40 -16.76
CA ASP A 160 8.91 6.34 -16.23
C ASP A 160 8.90 6.37 -14.71
N MET A 161 9.88 5.69 -14.11
CA MET A 161 10.08 5.70 -12.67
C MET A 161 10.49 7.08 -12.16
N ARG A 162 11.38 7.80 -12.85
CA ARG A 162 11.76 9.17 -12.47
C ARG A 162 10.58 10.13 -12.55
N VAL A 163 9.76 10.02 -13.59
CA VAL A 163 8.54 10.83 -13.72
C VAL A 163 7.46 10.44 -12.70
N ALA A 164 7.35 9.17 -12.33
CA ALA A 164 6.46 8.75 -11.25
C ALA A 164 6.92 9.29 -9.89
N LYS A 165 8.23 9.39 -9.67
CA LYS A 165 8.82 9.88 -8.40
C LYS A 165 8.46 11.34 -8.13
N SER A 166 8.31 12.16 -9.18
CA SER A 166 7.89 13.57 -9.02
C SER A 166 6.40 13.73 -8.75
N GLN A 167 5.59 12.72 -9.07
CA GLN A 167 4.13 12.75 -8.86
C GLN A 167 3.69 12.13 -7.53
N VAL A 168 4.44 11.15 -7.03
CA VAL A 168 4.13 10.45 -5.78
C VAL A 168 5.11 10.87 -4.71
N ALA A 169 4.62 11.50 -3.64
CA ALA A 169 5.40 11.81 -2.44
C ALA A 169 5.22 10.74 -1.35
N ALA A 170 6.14 10.66 -0.40
CA ALA A 170 6.00 9.79 0.76
C ALA A 170 4.81 10.25 1.61
N SER A 171 3.93 9.32 2.01
CA SER A 171 2.77 9.64 2.83
C SER A 171 3.12 9.83 4.31
N PHE A 172 4.30 9.39 4.73
CA PHE A 172 4.73 9.43 6.11
C PHE A 172 6.10 10.11 6.26
N ALA A 173 6.18 11.09 7.17
CA ALA A 173 7.43 11.78 7.47
C ALA A 173 8.23 11.01 8.53
N ALA A 174 9.41 10.50 8.15
CA ALA A 174 10.27 9.72 9.04
C ALA A 174 10.76 10.50 10.28
N GLU A 175 10.79 11.84 10.23
CA GLU A 175 11.22 12.72 11.32
C GLU A 175 10.05 13.53 11.93
N GLY A 176 8.81 13.14 11.65
CA GLY A 176 7.64 13.81 12.23
C GLY A 176 7.45 13.53 13.72
N ALA A 177 6.74 14.43 14.40
CA ALA A 177 6.35 14.27 15.81
C ALA A 177 5.69 12.91 16.09
N GLY A 178 4.80 12.46 15.19
CA GLY A 178 4.14 11.16 15.32
C GLY A 178 5.11 9.96 15.25
N MET A 179 6.19 10.03 14.47
CA MET A 179 7.19 8.96 14.43
C MET A 179 8.03 8.92 15.71
N ASN A 180 8.34 10.08 16.28
CA ASN A 180 9.07 10.17 17.54
C ASN A 180 8.25 9.60 18.70
N GLU A 181 6.96 9.91 18.76
CA GLU A 181 6.02 9.30 19.73
C GLU A 181 5.96 7.78 19.56
N LEU A 182 5.88 7.28 18.31
CA LEU A 182 5.86 5.84 18.02
C LEU A 182 7.16 5.15 18.43
N LYS A 183 8.32 5.76 18.20
CA LYS A 183 9.63 5.24 18.62
C LYS A 183 9.72 5.17 20.15
N GLN A 184 9.38 6.25 20.85
CA GLN A 184 9.34 6.28 22.32
C GLN A 184 8.40 5.20 22.87
N TRP A 185 7.24 5.03 22.23
CA TRP A 185 6.30 3.98 22.61
C TRP A 185 6.90 2.57 22.39
N ASN A 186 7.60 2.34 21.29
CA ASN A 186 8.25 1.07 21.01
C ASN A 186 9.38 0.77 22.01
N ASP A 187 10.14 1.78 22.43
CA ASP A 187 11.18 1.61 23.45
C ASP A 187 10.59 1.22 24.82
N LEU A 188 9.36 1.63 25.11
CA LEU A 188 8.65 1.30 26.35
C LEU A 188 7.94 -0.06 26.29
N TYR A 189 7.26 -0.36 25.18
CA TYR A 189 6.28 -1.46 25.06
C TYR A 189 6.61 -2.50 23.98
N GLY A 190 7.59 -2.24 23.13
CA GLY A 190 7.95 -3.09 22.00
C GLY A 190 8.84 -4.27 22.34
N GLU A 191 9.43 -4.86 21.30
CA GLU A 191 10.22 -6.09 21.38
C GLU A 191 11.60 -5.84 22.03
N GLY A 192 11.61 -5.73 23.37
CA GLY A 192 12.81 -5.39 24.15
C GLY A 192 12.60 -4.28 25.19
N GLY A 193 11.39 -3.74 25.31
CA GLY A 193 11.11 -2.61 26.19
C GLY A 193 11.39 -2.88 27.68
N SER A 194 11.79 -1.81 28.38
CA SER A 194 12.24 -1.82 29.79
C SER A 194 11.17 -2.32 30.77
N ARG A 195 9.88 -2.27 30.39
CA ARG A 195 8.76 -2.81 31.18
C ARG A 195 8.74 -4.34 31.33
N LYS A 196 9.61 -5.08 30.64
CA LYS A 196 9.84 -6.51 30.98
C LYS A 196 10.26 -6.74 32.44
N LYS A 197 10.69 -5.70 33.17
CA LYS A 197 11.12 -5.79 34.58
C LYS A 197 10.02 -5.62 35.62
N GLU A 198 8.86 -5.08 35.29
CA GLU A 198 7.72 -5.05 36.21
C GLU A 198 6.69 -6.06 35.75
N GLN A 199 6.83 -7.30 36.25
CA GLN A 199 5.67 -8.17 36.32
C GLN A 199 4.63 -7.44 37.17
N LEU A 200 3.55 -7.01 36.55
CA LEU A 200 2.35 -6.59 37.28
C LEU A 200 1.81 -7.83 38.00
N SER A 201 2.21 -7.99 39.26
CA SER A 201 1.69 -9.02 40.16
C SER A 201 0.25 -8.66 40.51
N TYR A 202 -0.69 -9.09 39.66
CA TYR A 202 -2.13 -9.05 39.93
C TYR A 202 -2.62 -10.26 40.73
N PHE A 203 -1.74 -10.85 41.55
CA PHE A 203 -2.13 -11.84 42.55
C PHE A 203 -1.94 -11.25 43.93
N LEU A 204 -3.04 -10.67 44.44
CA LEU A 204 -3.36 -10.53 45.86
C LEU A 204 -4.87 -10.68 46.00
#